data_AF-A0A5C8CUQ8-F1
#
_entry.id   AF-A0A5C8CUQ8-F1
#
_cell.length_a   1.000
_cell.length_b   1.000
_cell.length_c   1.000
_cell.angle_alpha   90.00
_cell.angle_beta   90.00
_cell.angle_gamma   90.00
#
_symmetry.space_group_name_H-M   'P 1'
#
loop_
_entity.id
_entity.type
_entity.pdbx_description
1 polymer ?
#
loop_
_entity_poly.entity_id
_entity_poly.type
_entity_poly.pdbx_seq_one_letter_code
_entity_poly.pdbx_strand_id
1 'polypeptide(L)'
;MTTDRRNTVQGTLLTAALVVLVSVLFVLSLMTGPADFSPRTVIAALFSDQGVASIIVRDIRLPRTILALLIGATFGLAGASLQGLLRNPLAEPSLFGAPQAAAAAASAIMAFGLANALSLA
;
A
#
# COMPACT_ATOMS: atom_id res chain seq x y z
N MET A 1 -18.61 -33.24 8.01
CA MET A 1 -18.94 -32.66 6.68
C MET A 1 -19.63 -31.30 6.74
N THR A 2 -20.46 -30.99 7.76
CA THR A 2 -21.16 -29.69 7.85
C THR A 2 -20.33 -28.53 8.42
N THR A 3 -19.37 -28.81 9.31
CA THR A 3 -18.49 -27.81 9.94
C THR A 3 -17.49 -27.21 8.94
N ASP A 4 -16.98 -28.05 8.04
CA ASP A 4 -15.99 -27.66 7.03
C ASP A 4 -16.57 -26.64 6.03
N ARG A 5 -17.79 -26.91 5.54
CA ARG A 5 -18.53 -25.99 4.65
C ARG A 5 -18.83 -24.64 5.30
N ARG A 6 -19.11 -24.61 6.62
CA ARG A 6 -19.34 -23.36 7.37
C ARG A 6 -18.08 -22.51 7.47
N ASN A 7 -16.93 -23.13 7.74
CA ASN A 7 -15.64 -22.43 7.84
C ASN A 7 -15.19 -21.87 6.49
N THR A 8 -15.38 -22.61 5.39
CA THR A 8 -15.08 -22.10 4.04
C THR A 8 -15.93 -20.88 3.68
N VAL A 9 -17.25 -20.94 3.94
CA VAL A 9 -18.17 -19.83 3.65
C VAL A 9 -17.83 -18.60 4.49
N GLN A 10 -17.52 -18.76 5.78
CA GLN A 10 -17.09 -17.66 6.64
C GLN A 10 -15.77 -17.02 6.16
N GLY A 11 -14.80 -17.85 5.75
CA GLY A 11 -13.54 -17.36 5.20
C GLY A 11 -13.76 -16.53 3.93
N THR A 12 -14.56 -17.03 2.99
CA THR A 12 -14.88 -16.31 1.75
C THR A 12 -15.61 -14.99 2.03
N LEU A 13 -16.58 -14.98 2.96
CA LEU A 13 -17.29 -13.76 3.34
C LEU A 13 -16.37 -12.72 3.96
N LEU A 14 -15.45 -13.14 4.83
CA LEU A 14 -14.45 -12.25 5.43
C LEU A 14 -13.52 -11.67 4.38
N THR A 15 -13.00 -12.49 3.47
CA THR A 15 -12.14 -12.00 2.38
C THR A 15 -12.88 -11.00 1.49
N ALA A 16 -14.13 -11.29 1.12
CA ALA A 16 -14.95 -10.36 0.35
C ALA A 16 -15.17 -9.03 1.09
N ALA A 17 -15.48 -9.08 2.39
CA ALA A 17 -15.64 -7.89 3.23
C ALA A 17 -14.36 -7.05 3.30
N LEU A 18 -13.19 -7.68 3.45
CA LEU A 18 -11.90 -7.00 3.47
C LEU A 18 -11.56 -6.37 2.11
N VAL A 19 -11.85 -7.04 1.00
CA VAL A 19 -11.66 -6.47 -0.36
C VAL A 19 -12.54 -5.23 -0.56
N VAL A 20 -13.80 -5.29 -0.13
CA VAL A 20 -14.71 -4.13 -0.18
C VAL A 20 -14.18 -2.99 0.69
N LEU A 21 -13.74 -3.28 1.92
CA LEU A 21 -13.17 -2.28 2.82
C LEU A 21 -11.93 -1.60 2.21
N VAL A 22 -11.00 -2.38 1.64
CA VAL A 22 -9.80 -1.84 0.96
C VAL A 22 -10.19 -0.97 -0.23
N SER A 23 -11.19 -1.37 -1.00
CA SER A 23 -11.69 -0.59 -2.14
C SER A 23 -12.30 0.75 -1.71
N VAL A 24 -13.06 0.77 -0.61
CA VAL A 24 -13.59 2.01 -0.01
C VAL A 24 -12.46 2.91 0.48
N LEU A 25 -11.48 2.36 1.20
CA LEU A 25 -10.32 3.11 1.69
C LEU A 25 -9.46 3.67 0.54
N PHE A 26 -9.34 2.94 -0.57
CA PHE A 26 -8.67 3.43 -1.78
C PHE A 26 -9.33 4.69 -2.32
N VAL A 27 -10.66 4.67 -2.49
CA VAL A 27 -11.43 5.83 -2.96
C VAL A 27 -11.31 6.99 -1.97
N LEU A 28 -11.43 6.74 -0.67
CA LEU A 28 -11.27 7.76 0.37
C LEU A 28 -9.87 8.37 0.35
N SER A 29 -8.82 7.57 0.13
CA SER A 29 -7.44 8.04 0.02
C SER A 29 -7.23 8.95 -1.19
N LEU A 30 -7.95 8.77 -2.30
CA LEU A 30 -7.87 9.67 -3.45
C LEU A 30 -8.58 11.00 -3.17
N MET A 31 -9.63 10.98 -2.35
CA MET A 31 -10.43 12.15 -2.00
C MET A 31 -9.77 13.01 -0.92
N THR A 32 -9.02 12.40 0.00
CA THR A 32 -8.34 13.12 1.09
C THR A 32 -7.02 13.75 0.63
N GLY A 33 -6.81 15.01 0.99
CA GLY A 33 -5.56 15.72 0.78
C GLY A 33 -5.67 17.21 1.11
N PRO A 34 -4.56 17.97 1.10
CA PRO A 34 -4.55 19.39 1.46
C PRO A 34 -5.33 20.29 0.51
N ALA A 35 -5.55 19.83 -0.72
CA ALA A 35 -6.37 20.52 -1.71
C ALA A 35 -7.80 19.95 -1.67
N ASP A 36 -8.74 20.82 -1.32
CA ASP A 36 -10.16 20.49 -1.24
C ASP A 36 -10.76 20.40 -2.65
N PHE A 37 -10.99 19.16 -3.11
CA PHE A 37 -11.69 18.88 -4.36
C PHE A 37 -13.01 18.17 -4.09
N SER A 38 -14.05 18.53 -4.84
CA SER A 38 -15.33 17.82 -4.76
C SER A 38 -15.16 16.36 -5.22
N PRO A 39 -15.96 15.40 -4.71
CA PRO A 39 -15.90 14.00 -5.13
C PRO A 39 -16.05 13.84 -6.66
N ARG A 40 -16.92 14.65 -7.27
CA ARG A 40 -17.14 14.66 -8.72
C ARG A 40 -15.90 15.12 -9.47
N THR A 41 -15.20 16.14 -8.95
CA THR A 41 -13.96 16.64 -9.54
C THR A 41 -12.86 15.58 -9.47
N VAL A 42 -12.73 14.85 -8.36
CA VAL A 42 -11.73 13.77 -8.23
C VAL A 42 -11.99 12.65 -9.23
N ILE A 43 -13.24 12.21 -9.37
CA ILE A 43 -13.62 11.18 -10.35
C ILE A 43 -13.37 11.69 -11.78
N ALA A 44 -13.80 12.92 -12.09
CA ALA A 44 -13.57 13.50 -13.40
C ALA A 44 -12.08 13.65 -13.70
N ALA A 45 -11.27 14.08 -12.72
CA ALA A 45 -9.82 14.24 -12.84
C ALA A 45 -9.10 12.93 -13.15
N LEU A 46 -9.67 11.75 -12.85
CA LEU A 46 -9.11 10.45 -13.26
C LEU A 46 -9.24 10.17 -14.75
N PHE A 47 -10.28 10.69 -15.41
CA PHE A 47 -10.60 10.36 -16.81
C PHE A 47 -10.40 11.53 -17.77
N SER A 48 -10.72 12.75 -17.35
CA SER A 48 -10.53 13.97 -18.12
C SER A 48 -9.46 14.87 -17.49
N ASP A 49 -8.88 15.75 -18.29
CA ASP A 49 -8.08 16.83 -17.76
C ASP A 49 -9.00 17.84 -17.03
N GLN A 50 -8.54 18.29 -15.86
CA GLN A 50 -9.23 19.23 -14.97
C GLN A 50 -8.22 20.28 -14.45
N GLY A 51 -7.13 20.51 -15.20
CA GLY A 51 -6.03 21.39 -14.80
C GLY A 51 -5.29 20.85 -13.58
N VAL A 52 -5.10 21.69 -12.56
CA VAL A 52 -4.33 21.32 -11.36
C VAL A 52 -4.88 20.07 -10.64
N ALA A 53 -6.20 19.85 -10.70
CA ALA A 53 -6.82 18.68 -10.09
C ALA A 53 -6.39 17.35 -10.75
N SER A 54 -6.18 17.32 -12.06
CA SER A 54 -5.74 16.09 -12.78
C SER A 54 -4.31 15.72 -12.39
N ILE A 55 -3.41 16.70 -12.33
CA ILE A 55 -2.02 16.52 -11.89
C ILE A 55 -1.96 15.99 -10.46
N ILE A 56 -2.68 16.63 -9.53
CA ILE A 56 -2.66 16.20 -8.13
C ILE A 56 -3.23 14.78 -7.97
N VAL A 57 -4.36 14.49 -8.63
CA VAL A 57 -5.01 13.18 -8.48
C VAL A 57 -4.20 12.08 -9.17
N ARG A 58 -3.73 12.28 -10.41
CA ARG A 58 -3.05 11.25 -11.21
C ARG A 58 -1.57 11.10 -10.89
N ASP A 59 -0.85 12.20 -10.67
CA ASP A 59 0.61 12.16 -10.56
C ASP A 59 1.10 12.15 -9.11
N ILE A 60 0.23 12.49 -8.15
CA ILE A 60 0.59 12.54 -6.73
C ILE A 60 -0.23 11.53 -5.90
N ARG A 61 -1.57 11.65 -5.89
CA ARG A 61 -2.42 10.85 -5.00
C ARG A 61 -2.50 9.39 -5.46
N LEU A 62 -2.81 9.15 -6.73
CA LEU A 62 -2.95 7.80 -7.29
C LEU A 62 -1.68 6.94 -7.12
N PRO A 63 -0.47 7.37 -7.52
CA PRO A 63 0.74 6.56 -7.33
C PRO A 63 1.03 6.31 -5.84
N ARG A 64 0.80 7.30 -4.97
CA ARG A 64 0.94 7.13 -3.52
C ARG A 64 -0.03 6.10 -2.96
N THR A 65 -1.31 6.14 -3.35
CA THR A 65 -2.32 5.20 -2.87
C THR A 65 -2.04 3.79 -3.38
N ILE A 66 -1.64 3.62 -4.64
CA ILE A 66 -1.20 2.33 -5.18
C ILE A 66 0.00 1.80 -4.41
N LEU A 67 1.01 2.64 -4.16
CA LEU A 67 2.19 2.25 -3.40
C LEU A 67 1.82 1.81 -1.97
N ALA A 68 0.90 2.51 -1.30
CA ALA A 68 0.41 2.12 0.02
C ALA A 68 -0.26 0.73 0.02
N LEU A 69 -1.08 0.44 -1.00
CA LEU A 69 -1.69 -0.88 -1.18
C LEU A 69 -0.64 -1.98 -1.39
N LEU A 70 0.34 -1.74 -2.26
CA LEU A 70 1.39 -2.71 -2.57
C LEU A 70 2.27 -3.00 -1.35
N ILE A 71 2.65 -1.96 -0.61
CA ILE A 71 3.39 -2.10 0.65
C ILE A 71 2.56 -2.92 1.64
N GLY A 72 1.32 -2.53 1.91
CA GLY A 72 0.44 -3.25 2.85
C GLY A 72 0.26 -4.73 2.47
N ALA A 73 0.01 -5.02 1.19
CA ALA A 73 -0.12 -6.38 0.68
C ALA A 73 1.18 -7.19 0.86
N THR A 74 2.33 -6.60 0.56
CA THR A 74 3.63 -7.25 0.69
C THR A 74 3.94 -7.58 2.15
N PHE A 75 3.71 -6.63 3.07
CA PHE A 75 3.90 -6.85 4.51
C PHE A 75 2.93 -7.89 5.07
N GLY A 76 1.66 -7.85 4.66
CA GLY A 76 0.66 -8.84 5.07
C GLY A 76 1.01 -10.25 4.61
N LEU A 77 1.42 -10.42 3.35
CA LEU A 77 1.83 -11.71 2.80
C LEU A 77 3.12 -12.23 3.45
N ALA A 78 4.13 -11.37 3.61
CA ALA A 78 5.38 -11.74 4.25
C ALA A 78 5.15 -12.15 5.71
N GLY A 79 4.32 -11.41 6.46
CA GLY A 79 3.96 -11.74 7.83
C GLY A 79 3.25 -13.09 7.95
N ALA A 80 2.19 -13.30 7.15
CA ALA A 80 1.44 -14.56 7.15
C ALA A 80 2.33 -15.76 6.77
N SER A 81 3.22 -15.57 5.78
CA SER A 81 4.16 -16.61 5.34
C SER A 81 5.17 -16.98 6.42
N LEU A 82 5.75 -15.99 7.10
CA LEU A 82 6.71 -16.21 8.18
C LEU A 82 6.06 -16.82 9.41
N GLN A 83 4.86 -16.37 9.79
CA GLN A 83 4.09 -16.95 10.88
C GLN A 83 3.77 -18.44 10.60
N GLY A 84 3.43 -18.78 9.36
CA GLY A 84 3.20 -20.16 8.93
C GLY A 84 4.48 -21.01 8.93
N LEU A 85 5.59 -20.47 8.43
CA LEU A 85 6.88 -21.16 8.34
C LEU A 85 7.47 -21.45 9.73
N LEU A 86 7.49 -20.42 10.59
CA LEU A 86 8.07 -20.50 11.93
C LEU A 86 7.10 -21.08 12.97
N ARG A 87 5.82 -21.24 12.60
CA ARG A 87 4.73 -21.63 13.51
C ARG A 87 4.70 -20.77 14.77
N ASN A 88 5.04 -19.49 14.61
CA ASN A 88 5.14 -18.51 15.68
C ASN A 88 4.28 -17.28 15.30
N PRO A 89 3.15 -17.02 15.98
CA PRO A 89 2.29 -15.88 15.66
C PRO A 89 2.94 -14.52 15.93
N LEU A 90 4.07 -14.49 16.66
CA LEU A 90 4.85 -13.27 16.91
C LEU A 90 5.93 -13.03 15.84
N ALA A 91 6.07 -13.91 14.85
CA ALA A 91 7.02 -13.70 13.77
C ALA A 91 6.59 -12.54 12.88
N GLU A 92 7.51 -11.61 12.61
CA GLU A 92 7.32 -10.50 11.70
C GLU A 92 8.52 -10.35 10.73
N PRO A 93 8.30 -9.82 9.51
CA PRO A 93 9.35 -9.71 8.49
C PRO A 93 10.55 -8.85 8.90
N SER A 94 10.35 -7.88 9.79
CA SER A 94 11.37 -6.94 10.27
C SER A 94 12.48 -7.57 11.10
N LEU A 95 12.30 -8.80 11.61
CA LEU A 95 13.29 -9.50 12.44
C LEU A 95 14.52 -9.96 11.66
N PHE A 96 14.43 -10.10 10.34
CA PHE A 96 15.50 -10.65 9.50
C PHE A 96 16.51 -9.61 8.98
N GLY A 97 16.46 -8.36 9.46
CA GLY A 97 17.49 -7.36 9.16
C GLY A 97 17.25 -6.52 7.89
N ALA A 98 16.28 -6.88 7.04
CA ALA A 98 16.06 -6.21 5.76
C ALA A 98 15.67 -4.72 5.89
N PRO A 99 14.74 -4.31 6.79
CA PRO A 99 14.43 -2.88 6.97
C PRO A 99 15.61 -2.08 7.53
N GLN A 100 16.42 -2.67 8.41
CA GLN A 100 17.59 -2.02 9.00
C GLN A 100 18.67 -1.82 7.93
N ALA A 101 18.91 -2.81 7.07
CA ALA A 101 19.82 -2.69 5.95
C ALA A 101 19.37 -1.61 4.94
N ALA A 102 18.08 -1.58 4.60
CA ALA A 102 17.52 -0.55 3.72
C ALA A 102 17.67 0.85 4.31
N ALA A 103 17.40 1.02 5.61
CA ALA A 103 17.56 2.30 6.31
C ALA A 103 19.03 2.73 6.39
N ALA A 104 19.94 1.81 6.68
CA ALA A 104 21.38 2.09 6.71
C ALA A 104 21.90 2.49 5.32
N ALA A 105 21.51 1.78 4.27
CA ALA A 105 21.88 2.11 2.89
C ALA A 105 21.34 3.47 2.47
N ALA A 106 20.06 3.75 2.73
CA ALA A 106 19.46 5.05 2.44
C ALA A 106 20.18 6.20 3.18
N SER A 107 20.50 5.99 4.46
CA SER A 107 21.25 6.96 5.27
C SER A 107 22.65 7.20 4.74
N ALA A 108 23.37 6.15 4.34
CA ALA A 108 24.70 6.27 3.75
C ALA A 108 24.65 7.03 2.42
N ILE A 109 23.70 6.70 1.54
CA ILE A 109 23.53 7.37 0.25
C ILE A 109 23.26 8.87 0.45
N MET A 110 22.41 9.23 1.40
CA MET A 110 22.12 10.64 1.71
C MET A 110 23.31 11.35 2.36
N ALA A 111 23.98 10.73 3.33
CA ALA A 111 25.08 11.34 4.07
C ALA A 111 26.32 11.61 3.19
N PHE A 112 26.62 10.70 2.27
CA PHE A 112 27.78 10.82 1.38
C PHE A 112 27.45 11.45 0.03
N GLY A 113 26.20 11.89 -0.19
CA GLY A 113 25.78 12.53 -1.44
C GLY A 113 25.82 11.62 -2.68
N LEU A 114 25.81 10.29 -2.49
CA LEU A 114 25.84 9.34 -3.61
C LEU A 114 24.61 9.47 -4.53
N ALA A 115 23.49 9.97 -4.01
CA ALA A 115 22.29 10.21 -4.81
C ALA A 115 22.56 11.15 -5.99
N ASN A 116 23.35 12.21 -5.78
CA ASN A 116 23.72 13.15 -6.85
C ASN A 116 24.80 12.59 -7.76
N ALA A 117 25.74 11.80 -7.22
CA ALA A 117 26.82 11.21 -8.01
C ALA A 117 26.35 10.07 -8.95
N LEU A 118 25.28 9.38 -8.58
CA LEU A 118 24.66 8.28 -9.36
C LEU A 118 23.44 8.73 -10.16
N SER A 119 23.05 9.99 -10.06
CA SER A 119 21.99 10.56 -10.89
C SER A 119 22.46 10.55 -12.35
N LEU A 120 21.92 9.64 -13.16
CA LEU A 120 22.18 9.55 -14.61
C LEU A 120 21.42 10.62 -15.43
N ALA A 121 21.12 11.76 -14.80
CA ALA A 121 20.46 12.91 -15.41
C ALA A 121 21.48 14.03 -15.64
#